data_AF-E6MKI2-F1
#
_entry.id   AF-E6MKI2-F1
#
_cell.length_a   1.000
_cell.length_b   1.000
_cell.length_c   1.000
_cell.angle_alpha   90.00
_cell.angle_beta   90.00
_cell.angle_gamma   90.00
#
_symmetry.space_group_name_H-M   'P 1'
#
loop_
_entity.id
_entity.type
_entity.pdbx_description
1 polymer ?
#
loop_
_entity_poly.entity_id
_entity_poly.type
_entity_poly.pdbx_seq_one_letter_code
_entity_poly.pdbx_strand_id
1 'polypeptide(L)'
;LDTPRAQRTSHASGVVKLLILNLPDPTKWVVTHMDNATKLALATSPYPSVSALLADARHKAVASVAQEKAGDLSGIRDKKTFDDLALVVRQDQADRMARVVRTAGRILSRVVAARQALVTVSDPAIRADIVAQIDDLVFENFISATPDPWYDDMPRWIRGGERADRV
;
A
#
# COMPACT_ATOMS: atom_id res chain seq x y z
N LEU A 1 15.51 -2.93 22.32
CA LEU A 1 14.21 -2.28 22.03
C LEU A 1 13.85 -1.50 23.27
N ASP A 2 14.27 -0.24 23.35
CA ASP A 2 14.54 0.37 24.66
C ASP A 2 13.43 1.29 25.15
N THR A 3 12.34 1.43 24.39
CA THR A 3 11.15 2.19 24.79
C THR A 3 9.88 1.34 24.73
N PRO A 4 8.91 1.53 25.64
CA PRO A 4 7.63 0.83 25.60
C PRO A 4 6.88 1.00 24.27
N ARG A 5 7.00 2.18 23.63
CA ARG A 5 6.42 2.43 22.31
C ARG A 5 7.06 1.55 21.23
N ALA A 6 8.38 1.48 21.20
CA ALA A 6 9.09 0.62 20.24
C ALA A 6 8.74 -0.85 20.42
N GLN A 7 8.57 -1.31 21.66
CA GLN A 7 8.14 -2.68 21.94
C GLN A 7 6.72 -2.96 21.44
N ARG A 8 5.77 -2.06 21.67
CA ARG A 8 4.38 -2.21 21.16
C ARG A 8 4.35 -2.26 19.64
N THR A 9 5.05 -1.35 18.97
CA THR A 9 5.13 -1.32 17.50
C THR A 9 5.76 -2.61 16.96
N SER A 10 6.89 -3.04 17.53
CA SER A 10 7.55 -4.29 17.12
C SER A 10 6.65 -5.51 17.32
N HIS A 11 5.91 -5.58 18.42
CA HIS A 11 4.98 -6.67 18.69
C HIS A 11 3.83 -6.68 17.67
N ALA A 12 3.20 -5.53 17.41
CA ALA A 12 2.14 -5.40 16.43
C ALA A 12 2.60 -5.85 15.02
N SER A 13 3.80 -5.44 14.59
CA SER A 13 4.40 -5.91 13.35
C SER A 13 4.65 -7.42 13.35
N GLY A 14 5.07 -7.99 14.48
CA GLY A 14 5.21 -9.44 14.67
C GLY A 14 3.89 -10.19 14.51
N VAL A 15 2.79 -9.68 15.07
CA VAL A 15 1.44 -10.26 14.92
C VAL A 15 1.01 -10.26 13.44
N VAL A 16 1.20 -9.14 12.72
CA VAL A 16 0.91 -9.07 11.27
C VAL A 16 1.74 -10.09 10.50
N LYS A 17 3.04 -10.21 10.79
CA LYS A 17 3.90 -11.20 10.12
C LYS A 17 3.45 -12.63 10.40
N LEU A 18 3.07 -12.95 11.63
CA LEU A 18 2.52 -14.25 12.00
C LEU A 18 1.23 -14.55 11.25
N LEU A 19 0.32 -13.57 11.12
CA LEU A 19 -0.90 -13.72 10.30
C LEU A 19 -0.54 -14.07 8.85
N ILE A 20 0.35 -13.32 8.20
CA ILE A 20 0.76 -13.57 6.81
C ILE A 20 1.32 -14.99 6.63
N LEU A 21 2.09 -15.49 7.61
CA LEU A 21 2.69 -16.83 7.56
C LEU A 21 1.67 -17.95 7.77
N ASN A 22 0.59 -17.71 8.52
CA ASN A 22 -0.42 -18.73 8.86
C ASN A 22 -1.65 -18.70 7.96
N LEU A 23 -1.84 -17.63 7.19
CA LEU A 23 -3.01 -17.44 6.33
C LEU A 23 -2.72 -17.88 4.88
N PRO A 24 -3.72 -18.42 4.16
CA PRO A 24 -3.58 -18.72 2.75
C PRO A 24 -3.29 -17.45 1.96
N ASP A 25 -2.45 -17.56 0.93
CA ASP A 25 -2.08 -16.43 0.07
C ASP A 25 -3.19 -16.12 -0.95
N PRO A 26 -3.82 -14.92 -0.90
CA PRO A 26 -4.88 -14.56 -1.82
C PRO A 26 -4.37 -14.03 -3.18
N THR A 27 -3.07 -13.90 -3.39
CA THR A 27 -2.47 -13.22 -4.55
C THR A 27 -2.98 -13.77 -5.88
N LYS A 28 -3.04 -15.09 -6.03
CA LYS A 28 -3.52 -15.73 -7.27
C LYS A 28 -4.95 -15.30 -7.59
N TRP A 29 -5.84 -15.33 -6.60
CA TRP A 29 -7.23 -14.93 -6.77
C TRP A 29 -7.33 -13.44 -7.15
N VAL A 30 -6.57 -12.57 -6.46
CA VAL A 30 -6.53 -11.13 -6.75
C VAL A 30 -6.08 -10.88 -8.19
N VAL A 31 -5.01 -11.53 -8.65
CA VAL A 31 -4.48 -11.37 -10.01
C VAL A 31 -5.48 -11.84 -11.07
N THR A 32 -6.17 -12.96 -10.84
CA THR A 32 -7.19 -13.47 -11.77
C THR A 32 -8.38 -12.52 -11.91
N HIS A 33 -8.78 -11.82 -10.85
CA HIS A 33 -9.92 -10.89 -10.85
C HIS A 33 -9.53 -9.44 -11.13
N MET A 34 -8.25 -9.18 -11.42
CA MET A 34 -7.73 -7.84 -11.69
C MET A 34 -8.02 -7.44 -13.14
N ASP A 35 -8.50 -6.20 -13.33
CA ASP A 35 -8.69 -5.62 -14.66
C ASP A 35 -7.35 -5.34 -15.36
N ASN A 36 -7.38 -5.26 -16.70
CA ASN A 36 -6.16 -5.08 -17.51
C ASN A 36 -5.53 -3.69 -17.32
N ALA A 37 -6.33 -2.67 -17.01
CA ALA A 37 -5.82 -1.32 -16.77
C ALA A 37 -4.94 -1.28 -15.51
N THR A 38 -5.38 -1.94 -14.44
CA THR A 38 -4.60 -2.09 -13.21
C THR A 38 -3.34 -2.90 -13.49
N LYS A 39 -3.44 -4.04 -14.18
CA LYS A 39 -2.24 -4.85 -14.55
C LYS A 39 -1.19 -4.02 -15.29
N LEU A 40 -1.62 -3.22 -16.27
CA LEU A 40 -0.72 -2.35 -17.02
C LEU A 40 -0.11 -1.26 -16.13
N ALA A 41 -0.90 -0.64 -15.25
CA ALA A 41 -0.39 0.36 -14.32
C ALA A 41 0.66 -0.23 -13.35
N LEU A 42 0.44 -1.44 -12.82
CA LEU A 42 1.40 -2.09 -11.91
C LEU A 42 2.77 -2.33 -12.58
N ALA A 43 2.82 -2.52 -13.90
CA ALA A 43 4.08 -2.69 -14.63
C ALA A 43 4.96 -1.42 -14.62
N THR A 44 4.41 -0.26 -14.27
CA THR A 44 5.13 1.03 -14.17
C THR A 44 5.64 1.33 -12.76
N SER A 45 5.45 0.40 -11.82
CA SER A 45 5.77 0.61 -10.41
C SER A 45 7.28 0.72 -10.13
N PRO A 46 7.68 1.38 -9.03
CA PRO A 46 9.09 1.42 -8.59
C PRO A 46 9.57 0.11 -7.95
N TYR A 47 8.70 -0.89 -7.79
CA TYR A 47 9.08 -2.17 -7.20
C TYR A 47 9.96 -2.97 -8.17
N PRO A 48 10.89 -3.79 -7.67
CA PRO A 48 11.74 -4.63 -8.52
C PRO A 48 10.96 -5.69 -9.32
N SER A 49 9.73 -6.01 -8.90
CA SER A 49 8.79 -6.84 -9.65
C SER A 49 7.35 -6.62 -9.23
N VAL A 50 6.39 -6.99 -10.09
CA VAL A 50 4.96 -7.01 -9.73
C VAL A 50 4.70 -7.95 -8.54
N SER A 51 5.45 -9.05 -8.40
CA SER A 51 5.32 -9.94 -7.25
C SER A 51 5.72 -9.25 -5.93
N ALA A 52 6.76 -8.40 -5.95
CA ALA A 52 7.16 -7.63 -4.78
C ALA A 52 6.09 -6.62 -4.38
N LEU A 53 5.50 -5.93 -5.37
CA LEU A 53 4.35 -5.05 -5.15
C LEU A 53 3.16 -5.79 -4.53
N LEU A 54 2.81 -6.97 -5.06
CA LEU A 54 1.70 -7.78 -4.55
C LEU A 54 1.97 -8.29 -3.13
N ALA A 55 3.22 -8.63 -2.80
CA ALA A 55 3.60 -9.00 -1.44
C ALA A 55 3.40 -7.82 -0.45
N ASP A 56 3.77 -6.60 -0.87
CA ASP A 56 3.57 -5.40 -0.06
C ASP A 56 2.07 -5.03 0.08
N ALA A 57 1.30 -5.18 -1.00
CA ALA A 57 -0.14 -5.02 -0.98
C ALA A 57 -0.84 -6.04 -0.06
N ARG A 58 -0.36 -7.30 -0.05
CA ARG A 58 -0.82 -8.33 0.89
C ARG A 58 -0.50 -7.93 2.33
N HIS A 59 0.70 -7.42 2.59
CA HIS A 59 1.10 -6.96 3.92
C HIS A 59 0.18 -5.84 4.41
N LYS A 60 -0.04 -4.79 3.60
CA LYS A 60 -0.98 -3.71 3.95
C LYS A 60 -2.38 -4.24 4.20
N ALA A 61 -2.89 -5.12 3.33
CA ALA A 61 -4.24 -5.66 3.47
C ALA A 61 -4.43 -6.41 4.80
N VAL A 62 -3.52 -7.34 5.12
CA VAL A 62 -3.54 -8.08 6.38
C VAL A 62 -3.42 -7.14 7.57
N ALA A 63 -2.48 -6.20 7.54
CA ALA A 63 -2.29 -5.22 8.61
C ALA A 63 -3.56 -4.38 8.84
N SER A 64 -4.18 -3.88 7.77
CA SER A 64 -5.37 -3.03 7.84
C SER A 64 -6.58 -3.77 8.43
N VAL A 65 -6.84 -5.01 8.01
CA VAL A 65 -7.95 -5.80 8.55
C VAL A 65 -7.68 -6.15 10.00
N ALA A 66 -6.46 -6.58 10.33
CA ALA A 66 -6.10 -6.92 11.69
C ALA A 66 -6.27 -5.70 12.63
N GLN A 67 -5.77 -4.55 12.21
CA GLN A 67 -5.87 -3.28 12.94
C GLN A 67 -7.32 -2.82 13.12
N GLU A 68 -8.15 -2.91 12.07
CA GLU A 68 -9.56 -2.53 12.12
C GLU A 68 -10.35 -3.40 13.12
N LYS A 69 -10.04 -4.69 13.22
CA LYS A 69 -10.77 -5.63 14.06
C LYS A 69 -10.27 -5.67 15.50
N ALA A 70 -8.96 -5.58 15.72
CA ALA A 70 -8.35 -5.71 17.04
C ALA A 70 -8.14 -4.36 17.74
N GLY A 71 -8.03 -3.25 17.00
CA GLY A 71 -7.70 -1.94 17.54
C GLY A 71 -6.24 -1.83 18.01
N ASP A 72 -5.83 -2.56 19.04
CA ASP A 72 -4.43 -2.63 19.48
C ASP A 72 -3.87 -4.04 19.31
N LEU A 73 -3.10 -4.23 18.22
CA LEU A 73 -2.43 -5.51 17.95
C LEU A 73 -1.37 -5.87 19.00
N SER A 74 -0.88 -4.93 19.80
CA SER A 74 0.10 -5.21 20.86
C SER A 74 -0.50 -5.98 22.05
N GLY A 75 -1.84 -6.00 22.15
CA GLY A 75 -2.61 -6.78 23.12
C GLY A 75 -2.81 -8.25 22.74
N ILE A 76 -2.54 -8.64 21.49
CA ILE A 76 -2.67 -10.03 21.04
C ILE A 76 -1.47 -10.84 21.53
N ARG A 77 -1.63 -11.54 22.66
CA ARG A 77 -0.53 -12.23 23.37
C ARG A 77 -0.81 -13.68 23.73
N ASP A 78 -1.99 -14.18 23.41
CA ASP A 78 -2.37 -15.56 23.64
C ASP A 78 -2.88 -16.20 22.34
N LYS A 79 -2.87 -17.53 22.33
CA LYS A 79 -3.25 -18.29 21.15
C LYS A 79 -4.72 -18.07 20.75
N LYS A 80 -5.63 -17.96 21.72
CA LYS A 80 -7.06 -17.85 21.43
C LYS A 80 -7.36 -16.52 20.73
N THR A 81 -6.86 -15.40 21.26
CA THR A 81 -7.06 -14.09 20.63
C THR A 81 -6.43 -14.00 19.25
N PHE A 82 -5.27 -14.62 19.05
CA PHE A 82 -4.65 -14.73 17.73
C PHE A 82 -5.50 -15.57 16.76
N ASP A 83 -5.97 -16.74 17.17
CA ASP A 83 -6.76 -17.64 16.32
C ASP A 83 -8.10 -16.96 15.92
N ASP A 84 -8.75 -16.27 16.86
CA ASP A 84 -9.97 -15.50 16.60
C ASP A 84 -9.73 -14.39 15.57
N LEU A 85 -8.63 -13.64 15.71
CA LEU A 85 -8.24 -12.61 14.74
C LEU A 85 -7.89 -13.21 13.37
N ALA A 86 -7.16 -14.33 13.35
CA ALA A 86 -6.76 -15.01 12.13
C ALA A 86 -7.98 -15.46 11.32
N LEU A 87 -9.04 -15.95 11.98
CA LEU A 87 -10.27 -16.35 11.29
C LEU A 87 -10.91 -15.17 10.55
N VAL A 88 -11.00 -14.00 11.19
CA VAL A 88 -11.59 -12.80 10.58
C VAL A 88 -10.70 -12.28 9.44
N VAL A 89 -9.39 -12.19 9.67
CA VAL A 89 -8.45 -11.74 8.63
C VAL A 89 -8.47 -12.68 7.43
N ARG A 90 -8.59 -14.00 7.64
CA ARG A 90 -8.71 -14.98 6.58
C ARG A 90 -9.89 -14.71 5.65
N GLN A 91 -11.03 -14.28 6.20
CA GLN A 91 -12.25 -14.02 5.45
C GLN A 91 -12.12 -12.75 4.59
N ASP A 92 -11.51 -11.70 5.14
CA ASP A 92 -11.53 -10.37 4.51
C ASP A 92 -10.27 -10.02 3.68
N GLN A 93 -9.15 -10.74 3.89
CA GLN A 93 -7.84 -10.36 3.31
C GLN A 93 -7.84 -10.30 1.77
N ALA A 94 -8.59 -11.18 1.09
CA ALA A 94 -8.59 -11.25 -0.36
C ALA A 94 -9.24 -10.00 -0.98
N ASP A 95 -10.43 -9.65 -0.50
CA ASP A 95 -11.15 -8.46 -0.93
C ASP A 95 -10.42 -7.17 -0.55
N ARG A 96 -9.82 -7.14 0.66
CA ARG A 96 -8.99 -6.00 1.07
C ARG A 96 -7.78 -5.85 0.15
N MET A 97 -7.06 -6.94 -0.14
CA MET A 97 -5.90 -6.90 -1.04
C MET A 97 -6.30 -6.44 -2.44
N ALA A 98 -7.44 -6.91 -2.98
CA ALA A 98 -7.95 -6.44 -4.27
C ALA A 98 -8.23 -4.93 -4.27
N ARG A 99 -8.76 -4.36 -3.17
CA ARG A 99 -8.93 -2.91 -3.02
C ARG A 99 -7.59 -2.18 -2.96
N VAL A 100 -6.64 -2.67 -2.16
CA VAL A 100 -5.30 -2.08 -2.05
C VAL A 100 -4.62 -2.02 -3.41
N VAL A 101 -4.66 -3.12 -4.18
CA VAL A 101 -4.04 -3.19 -5.52
C VAL A 101 -4.73 -2.27 -6.51
N ARG A 102 -6.06 -2.15 -6.46
CA ARG A 102 -6.80 -1.19 -7.30
C ARG A 102 -6.40 0.26 -6.99
N THR A 103 -6.23 0.59 -5.70
CA THR A 103 -5.71 1.91 -5.31
C THR A 103 -4.28 2.11 -5.80
N ALA A 104 -3.40 1.11 -5.68
CA ALA A 104 -2.03 1.18 -6.23
C ALA A 104 -2.04 1.46 -7.74
N GLY A 105 -2.88 0.75 -8.52
CA GLY A 105 -3.06 1.00 -9.94
C GLY A 105 -3.51 2.42 -10.25
N ARG A 106 -4.43 2.98 -9.45
CA ARG A 106 -4.85 4.38 -9.59
C ARG A 106 -3.72 5.36 -9.27
N ILE A 107 -2.92 5.10 -8.24
CA ILE A 107 -1.75 5.91 -7.87
C ILE A 107 -0.74 5.91 -9.02
N LEU A 108 -0.34 4.74 -9.50
CA LEU A 108 0.66 4.59 -10.56
C LEU A 108 0.21 5.21 -11.87
N SER A 109 -1.06 5.06 -12.25
CA SER A 109 -1.61 5.75 -13.43
C SER A 109 -1.56 7.27 -13.30
N ARG A 110 -1.71 7.83 -12.08
CA ARG A 110 -1.57 9.27 -11.83
C ARG A 110 -0.11 9.71 -11.89
N VAL A 111 0.81 8.92 -11.37
CA VAL A 111 2.25 9.17 -11.50
C VAL A 111 2.66 9.24 -12.98
N VAL A 112 2.21 8.29 -13.79
CA VAL A 112 2.49 8.30 -15.24
C VAL A 112 1.92 9.56 -15.90
N ALA A 113 0.67 9.91 -15.60
CA ALA A 113 0.03 11.11 -16.15
C ALA A 113 0.74 12.40 -15.73
N ALA A 114 1.13 12.52 -14.46
CA ALA A 114 1.88 13.65 -13.93
C ALA A 114 3.23 13.78 -14.64
N ARG A 115 4.00 12.69 -14.76
CA ARG A 115 5.28 12.67 -15.47
C ARG A 115 5.14 13.05 -16.95
N GLN A 116 4.05 12.64 -17.61
CA GLN A 116 3.75 13.06 -18.98
C GLN A 116 3.42 14.57 -19.08
N ALA A 117 2.66 15.11 -18.12
CA ALA A 117 2.33 16.53 -18.08
C ALA A 117 3.58 17.40 -17.86
N LEU A 118 4.57 16.90 -17.11
CA LEU A 118 5.84 17.60 -16.89
C LEU A 118 6.65 17.84 -18.17
N VAL A 119 6.38 17.12 -19.26
CA VAL A 119 7.05 17.34 -20.55
C VAL A 119 6.93 18.80 -21.01
N THR A 120 5.79 19.44 -20.73
CA THR A 120 5.50 20.82 -21.17
C THR A 120 6.04 21.91 -20.23
N VAL A 121 6.60 21.56 -19.07
CA VAL A 121 7.15 22.54 -18.10
C VAL A 121 8.53 23.02 -18.56
N SER A 122 8.65 24.27 -19.00
CA SER A 122 9.89 24.77 -19.62
C SER A 122 11.07 24.86 -18.65
N ASP A 123 10.83 25.13 -17.36
CA ASP A 123 11.88 25.26 -16.34
C ASP A 123 12.39 23.88 -15.87
N PRO A 124 13.67 23.54 -16.10
CA PRO A 124 14.25 22.27 -15.66
C PRO A 124 14.33 22.10 -14.14
N ALA A 125 14.48 23.19 -13.38
CA ALA A 125 14.56 23.12 -11.92
C ALA A 125 13.19 22.79 -11.32
N ILE A 126 12.12 23.45 -11.80
CA ILE A 126 10.74 23.13 -11.39
C ILE A 126 10.40 21.68 -11.75
N ARG A 127 10.75 21.25 -12.97
CA ARG A 127 10.53 19.87 -13.40
C ARG A 127 11.25 18.86 -12.49
N ALA A 128 12.51 19.10 -12.18
CA ALA A 128 13.31 18.22 -11.33
C ALA A 128 12.74 18.14 -9.90
N ASP A 129 12.29 19.27 -9.34
CA ASP A 129 11.64 19.32 -8.03
C ASP A 129 10.36 18.48 -7.98
N ILE A 130 9.48 18.62 -8.98
CA ILE A 130 8.23 17.85 -9.02
C ILE A 130 8.51 16.35 -9.21
N VAL A 131 9.50 15.98 -10.02
CA VAL A 131 9.93 14.57 -10.15
C VAL A 131 10.39 14.03 -8.79
N ALA A 132 11.22 14.78 -8.06
CA ALA A 132 11.67 14.37 -6.73
C ALA A 132 10.50 14.18 -5.75
N GLN A 133 9.54 15.11 -5.73
CA GLN A 133 8.33 14.99 -4.89
C GLN A 133 7.50 13.75 -5.24
N ILE A 134 7.36 13.41 -6.52
CA ILE A 134 6.66 12.20 -6.96
C ILE A 134 7.39 10.94 -6.50
N ASP A 135 8.72 10.92 -6.61
CA ASP A 135 9.55 9.78 -6.24
C ASP A 135 9.56 9.56 -4.72
N ASP A 136 9.53 10.63 -3.92
CA ASP A 136 9.38 10.57 -2.46
C ASP A 136 8.00 10.04 -2.02
N LEU A 137 6.96 10.25 -2.83
CA LEU A 137 5.62 9.71 -2.56
C LEU A 137 5.45 8.26 -3.00
N VAL A 138 6.16 7.83 -4.06
CA VAL A 138 5.97 6.53 -4.70
C VAL A 138 7.33 5.83 -4.87
N PHE A 139 7.76 5.18 -3.79
CA PHE A 139 9.01 4.44 -3.66
C PHE A 139 8.75 2.93 -3.43
N GLU A 140 9.79 2.11 -3.33
CA GLU A 140 9.63 0.69 -2.98
C GLU A 140 9.00 0.53 -1.58
N ASN A 141 7.91 -0.23 -1.48
CA ASN A 141 7.11 -0.41 -0.26
C ASN A 141 6.20 0.76 0.15
N PHE A 142 5.95 1.72 -0.73
CA PHE A 142 5.06 2.86 -0.43
C PHE A 142 3.65 2.41 -0.02
N ILE A 143 3.18 1.23 -0.49
CA ILE A 143 1.84 0.72 -0.19
C ILE A 143 1.72 0.46 1.32
N SER A 144 2.57 -0.39 1.91
CA SER A 144 2.48 -0.67 3.35
C SER A 144 3.06 0.45 4.23
N ALA A 145 3.99 1.26 3.71
CA ALA A 145 4.54 2.40 4.44
C ALA A 145 3.52 3.53 4.65
N THR A 146 2.52 3.64 3.78
CA THR A 146 1.50 4.70 3.86
C THR A 146 0.29 4.22 4.70
N PRO A 147 0.02 4.83 5.87
CA PRO A 147 -1.12 4.46 6.70
C PRO A 147 -2.47 4.83 6.06
N ASP A 148 -3.54 4.19 6.52
CA ASP A 148 -4.90 4.62 6.19
C ASP A 148 -5.29 5.82 7.09
N PRO A 149 -6.11 6.78 6.60
CA PRO A 149 -6.77 6.81 5.29
C PRO A 149 -5.90 7.40 4.15
N TRP A 150 -4.67 7.84 4.45
CA TRP A 150 -3.83 8.60 3.52
C TRP A 150 -3.51 7.86 2.23
N TYR A 151 -3.31 6.54 2.29
CA TYR A 151 -3.09 5.72 1.09
C TYR A 151 -4.22 5.83 0.05
N ASP A 152 -5.48 5.81 0.50
CA ASP A 152 -6.63 5.91 -0.38
C ASP A 152 -6.81 7.33 -0.97
N ASP A 153 -6.22 8.32 -0.30
CA ASP A 153 -6.22 9.73 -0.71
C ASP A 153 -5.09 10.08 -1.67
N MET A 154 -4.02 9.29 -1.75
CA MET A 154 -2.88 9.57 -2.64
C MET A 154 -3.26 9.86 -4.11
N PRO A 155 -4.18 9.13 -4.76
CA PRO A 155 -4.59 9.45 -6.14
C PRO A 155 -5.16 10.87 -6.29
N ARG A 156 -5.77 11.42 -5.23
CA ARG A 156 -6.32 12.78 -5.21
C ARG A 156 -5.20 13.81 -5.07
N TRP A 157 -4.22 13.56 -4.21
CA TRP A 157 -3.09 14.47 -4.00
C TRP A 157 -2.19 14.59 -5.22
N ILE A 158 -1.88 13.47 -5.88
CA ILE A 158 -1.08 13.46 -7.11
C ILE A 158 -1.80 14.26 -8.21
N ARG A 159 -3.13 14.14 -8.31
CA ARG A 159 -3.94 14.96 -9.23
C ARG A 159 -3.97 16.44 -8.85
N GLY A 160 -3.85 16.76 -7.56
CA GLY A 160 -3.78 18.14 -7.08
C GLY A 160 -2.54 18.85 -7.60
N GLY A 161 -1.38 18.16 -7.53
CA GLY A 161 -0.12 18.62 -8.14
C GLY A 161 -0.27 18.88 -9.64
N GLU A 162 -0.92 17.97 -10.39
CA GLU A 162 -1.17 18.13 -11.84
C GLU A 162 -1.92 19.44 -12.21
N ARG A 163 -2.70 20.01 -11.29
CA ARG A 163 -3.58 21.17 -11.55
C ARG A 163 -3.02 22.50 -11.06
N ALA A 164 -2.25 22.49 -9.97
CA ALA A 164 -1.66 23.71 -9.43
C ALA A 164 -0.67 24.35 -10.41
N ASP A 165 0.03 23.54 -11.22
CA ASP A 165 1.04 24.01 -12.19
C ASP A 165 0.46 24.47 -13.54
N ARG A 166 -0.88 24.47 -13.70
CA ARG A 166 -1.57 24.97 -14.90
C ARG A 166 -2.16 26.37 -14.73
N VAL A 167 -1.97 27.00 -13.57
CA VAL A 167 -2.42 28.35 -13.22
C VAL A 167 -1.19 29.24 -13.11
#